data_AF-A0A6P5AF93-F1
#
_entry.id   AF-A0A6P5AF93-F1
#
_cell.length_a   1.000
_cell.length_b   1.000
_cell.length_c   1.000
_cell.angle_alpha   90.00
_cell.angle_beta   90.00
_cell.angle_gamma   90.00
#
_symmetry.space_group_name_H-M   'P 1'
#
loop_
_entity.id
_entity.type
_entity.pdbx_description
1 polymer ?
#
loop_
_entity_poly.entity_id
_entity_poly.type
_entity_poly.pdbx_seq_one_letter_code
_entity_poly.pdbx_strand_id
1 'polypeptide(L)'
;MSQMRITDTFQKVKRPGRTQKQGKLAQIASKSVEAPAQSTSDAAELQRQTDITLLKQFDLNPDFGPCIGITRLERWERAEKFGQTPPVDIRDLIVQHTGDEEYTHCLWNDYKQML
;
A
#
# COMPACT_ATOMS: atom_id res chain seq x y z
N MET A 1 16.54 -10.86 -44.09
CA MET A 1 15.79 -9.67 -43.64
C MET A 1 15.95 -9.59 -42.12
N SER A 2 16.58 -8.53 -41.61
CA SER A 2 16.82 -8.39 -40.16
C SER A 2 15.48 -8.10 -39.46
N GLN A 3 15.10 -8.93 -38.49
CA GLN A 3 13.89 -8.70 -37.70
C GLN A 3 14.18 -7.60 -36.66
N MET A 4 13.52 -6.46 -36.80
CA MET A 4 13.58 -5.37 -35.82
C MET A 4 13.09 -5.88 -34.46
N ARG A 5 13.88 -5.68 -33.40
CA ARG A 5 13.46 -6.05 -32.04
C ARG A 5 12.70 -4.87 -31.44
N ILE A 6 11.76 -5.16 -30.54
CA ILE A 6 10.98 -4.15 -29.81
C ILE A 6 11.89 -3.12 -29.10
N THR A 7 13.13 -3.49 -28.78
CA THR A 7 14.11 -2.62 -28.12
C THR A 7 14.74 -1.56 -29.02
N ASP A 8 14.64 -1.69 -30.34
CA ASP A 8 15.35 -0.81 -31.29
C ASP A 8 14.61 0.52 -31.54
N THR A 9 13.34 0.63 -31.11
CA THR A 9 12.47 1.79 -31.35
C THR A 9 12.41 2.80 -30.21
N PHE A 10 12.99 2.51 -29.04
CA PHE A 10 12.88 3.39 -27.88
C PHE A 10 14.02 4.41 -27.79
N GLN A 11 13.68 5.70 -27.88
CA GLN A 11 14.64 6.79 -27.66
C GLN A 11 14.85 7.03 -26.16
N LYS A 12 16.09 6.90 -25.69
CA LYS A 12 16.48 7.18 -24.30
C LYS A 12 16.53 8.69 -24.04
N VAL A 13 15.46 9.27 -23.50
CA VAL A 13 15.42 10.68 -23.10
C VAL A 13 15.98 10.85 -21.69
N LYS A 14 17.04 11.68 -21.53
CA LYS A 14 17.57 12.08 -20.21
C LYS A 14 16.69 13.18 -19.62
N ARG A 15 16.07 12.94 -18.45
CA ARG A 15 15.35 13.96 -17.69
C ARG A 15 16.35 14.76 -16.83
N PRO A 16 16.30 16.10 -16.80
CA PRO A 16 17.15 16.91 -15.93
C PRO A 16 16.75 16.77 -14.45
N GLY A 17 17.76 16.85 -13.58
CA GLY A 17 17.69 16.51 -12.15
C GLY A 17 16.75 17.37 -11.31
N ARG A 18 16.19 16.74 -10.27
CA ARG A 18 15.27 17.31 -9.28
C ARG A 18 16.06 18.00 -8.17
N THR A 19 15.98 19.32 -8.09
CA THR A 19 16.62 20.14 -7.04
C THR A 19 15.76 20.13 -5.76
N GLN A 20 16.38 19.79 -4.63
CA GLN A 20 15.81 19.93 -3.28
C GLN A 20 15.67 21.42 -2.90
N LYS A 21 14.55 21.80 -2.29
CA LYS A 21 14.43 23.09 -1.58
C LYS A 21 13.66 22.88 -0.27
N GLN A 22 14.39 23.06 0.83
CA GLN A 22 13.92 23.08 2.21
C GLN A 22 13.09 24.35 2.48
N GLY A 23 12.01 24.23 3.24
CA GLY A 23 11.16 25.32 3.73
C GLY A 23 10.67 25.01 5.14
N LYS A 24 10.73 26.03 6.00
CA LYS A 24 10.78 26.01 7.47
C LYS A 24 9.40 26.18 8.14
N LEU A 25 9.33 25.74 9.41
CA LEU A 25 8.28 25.83 10.44
C LEU A 25 7.25 26.98 10.34
N ALA A 26 5.99 26.67 10.69
CA ALA A 26 5.12 27.56 11.46
C ALA A 26 4.21 26.74 12.40
N GLN A 27 4.34 27.00 13.70
CA GLN A 27 3.49 26.53 14.79
C GLN A 27 2.19 27.35 14.79
N ILE A 28 1.01 26.73 14.94
CA ILE A 28 -0.17 27.46 15.43
C ILE A 28 -1.05 26.55 16.31
N ALA A 29 -1.01 26.90 17.59
CA ALA A 29 -2.00 26.85 18.66
C ALA A 29 -3.18 25.85 18.62
N SER A 30 -3.21 25.10 19.72
CA SER A 30 -4.32 24.44 20.40
C SER A 30 -5.67 25.15 20.27
N LYS A 31 -6.71 24.36 19.98
CA LYS A 31 -8.05 24.62 20.51
C LYS A 31 -8.79 23.30 20.72
N SER A 32 -8.83 22.87 21.98
CA SER A 32 -9.74 21.82 22.45
C SER A 32 -11.18 22.26 22.18
N VAL A 33 -11.96 21.39 21.55
CA VAL A 33 -13.41 21.44 21.64
C VAL A 33 -13.92 20.02 21.92
N GLU A 34 -14.60 19.96 23.06
CA GLU A 34 -15.48 18.93 23.62
C GLU A 34 -16.12 17.94 22.63
N ALA A 35 -16.20 16.67 23.06
CA ALA A 35 -16.81 15.54 22.37
C ALA A 35 -18.36 15.58 22.36
N PRO A 36 -19.00 15.04 21.30
CA PRO A 36 -20.36 14.53 21.38
C PRO A 36 -20.40 13.00 21.23
N ALA A 37 -21.05 12.34 22.18
CA ALA A 37 -21.08 10.90 22.43
C ALA A 37 -21.92 10.04 21.43
N GLN A 38 -21.90 10.38 20.14
CA GLN A 38 -22.48 9.59 19.03
C GLN A 38 -21.48 9.29 17.90
N SER A 39 -20.23 9.73 18.04
CA SER A 39 -19.20 9.79 16.99
C SER A 39 -18.28 8.57 16.89
N THR A 40 -18.42 7.59 17.78
CA THR A 40 -17.49 6.45 17.87
C THR A 40 -17.64 5.46 16.72
N SER A 41 -18.86 5.23 16.23
CA SER A 41 -19.11 4.32 15.11
C SER A 41 -18.56 4.88 13.79
N ASP A 42 -18.79 6.16 13.54
CA ASP A 42 -18.39 6.80 12.29
C ASP A 42 -16.86 6.94 12.20
N ALA A 43 -16.20 7.24 13.32
CA ALA A 43 -14.75 7.30 13.39
C ALA A 43 -14.10 5.91 13.18
N ALA A 44 -14.69 4.86 13.76
CA ALA A 44 -14.19 3.50 13.59
C ALA A 44 -14.35 3.00 12.15
N GLU A 45 -15.49 3.28 11.50
CA GLU A 45 -15.70 2.92 10.10
C GLU A 45 -14.76 3.69 9.16
N LEU A 46 -14.55 4.99 9.42
CA LEU A 46 -13.60 5.77 8.64
C LEU A 46 -12.18 5.21 8.77
N GLN A 47 -11.76 4.83 9.98
CA GLN A 47 -10.47 4.19 10.22
C GLN A 47 -10.35 2.88 9.45
N ARG A 48 -11.35 2.00 9.57
CA ARG A 48 -11.43 0.75 8.80
C ARG A 48 -11.29 1.01 7.29
N GLN A 49 -12.00 2.00 6.77
CA GLN A 49 -11.92 2.35 5.35
C GLN A 49 -10.51 2.84 4.96
N THR A 50 -9.83 3.58 5.83
CA THR A 50 -8.44 4.01 5.60
C THR A 50 -7.46 2.83 5.60
N ASP A 51 -7.61 1.91 6.55
CA ASP A 51 -6.79 0.71 6.69
C ASP A 51 -6.92 -0.18 5.45
N ILE A 52 -8.15 -0.46 5.02
CA ILE A 52 -8.43 -1.25 3.82
C ILE A 52 -7.86 -0.57 2.56
N THR A 53 -7.92 0.77 2.49
CA THR A 53 -7.34 1.51 1.36
C THR A 53 -5.82 1.36 1.32
N LEU A 54 -5.14 1.41 2.47
CA LEU A 54 -3.70 1.19 2.57
C LEU A 54 -3.31 -0.22 2.14
N LEU A 55 -4.06 -1.24 2.58
CA LEU A 55 -3.83 -2.63 2.18
C LEU A 55 -4.06 -2.86 0.68
N LYS A 56 -5.06 -2.19 0.08
CA LYS A 56 -5.27 -2.23 -1.37
C LYS A 56 -4.13 -1.57 -2.14
N GLN A 57 -3.60 -0.45 -1.65
CA GLN A 57 -2.43 0.18 -2.25
C GLN A 57 -1.21 -0.74 -2.19
N PHE A 58 -1.03 -1.46 -1.09
CA PHE A 58 0.00 -2.49 -0.99
C PHE A 58 -0.19 -3.56 -2.05
N ASP A 59 -1.39 -4.15 -2.19
CA ASP A 59 -1.71 -5.19 -3.17
C ASP A 59 -1.39 -4.77 -4.62
N LEU A 60 -1.61 -3.48 -4.94
CA LEU A 60 -1.36 -2.91 -6.27
C LEU A 60 0.10 -2.54 -6.52
N ASN A 61 0.96 -2.51 -5.50
CA ASN A 61 2.37 -2.16 -5.66
C ASN A 61 3.15 -3.37 -6.25
N PRO A 62 3.69 -3.29 -7.48
CA PRO A 62 4.38 -4.40 -8.12
C PRO A 62 5.76 -4.73 -7.51
N ASP A 63 6.38 -3.80 -6.77
CA ASP A 63 7.72 -3.99 -6.22
C ASP A 63 7.77 -5.23 -5.32
N PHE A 64 6.75 -5.41 -4.48
CA PHE A 64 6.63 -6.52 -3.52
C PHE A 64 6.18 -7.86 -4.13
N GLY A 65 6.07 -7.92 -5.47
CA GLY A 65 5.74 -9.14 -6.20
C GLY A 65 4.24 -9.49 -6.20
N PRO A 66 3.87 -10.64 -6.78
CA PRO A 66 2.48 -11.03 -6.96
C PRO A 66 1.78 -11.32 -5.63
N CYS A 67 0.55 -10.84 -5.47
CA CYS A 67 -0.28 -11.09 -4.28
C CYS A 67 -1.35 -12.18 -4.47
N ILE A 68 -1.61 -12.60 -5.71
CA ILE A 68 -2.64 -13.62 -6.00
C ILE A 68 -2.17 -14.99 -5.49
N GLY A 69 -3.07 -15.72 -4.84
CA GLY A 69 -2.84 -17.09 -4.38
C GLY A 69 -2.18 -17.20 -3.00
N ILE A 70 -1.87 -16.08 -2.35
CA ILE A 70 -1.27 -16.01 -1.01
C ILE A 70 -1.97 -14.96 -0.15
N THR A 71 -1.77 -15.04 1.16
CA THR A 71 -2.21 -14.01 2.11
C THR A 71 -1.33 -12.76 2.01
N ARG A 72 -1.83 -11.62 2.50
CA ARG A 72 -1.05 -10.38 2.57
C ARG A 72 0.19 -10.52 3.47
N LEU A 73 0.09 -11.30 4.55
CA LEU A 73 1.22 -11.54 5.46
C LEU A 73 2.33 -12.33 4.76
N GLU A 74 2.00 -13.43 4.08
CA GLU A 74 2.97 -14.22 3.32
C GLU A 74 3.65 -13.39 2.23
N ARG A 75 2.91 -12.48 1.59
CA ARG A 75 3.47 -11.55 0.61
C ARG A 75 4.46 -10.58 1.25
N TRP A 76 4.12 -10.03 2.41
CA TRP A 76 4.98 -9.12 3.15
C TRP A 76 6.29 -9.80 3.55
N GLU A 77 6.21 -10.99 4.15
CA GLU A 77 7.38 -11.78 4.56
C GLU A 77 8.27 -12.17 3.37
N ARG A 78 7.64 -12.50 2.23
CA ARG A 78 8.38 -12.79 1.00
C ARG A 78 9.16 -11.57 0.51
N ALA A 79 8.54 -10.40 0.48
CA ALA A 79 9.19 -9.17 0.04
C ALA A 79 10.40 -8.85 0.95
N GLU A 80 10.23 -8.94 2.27
CA GLU A 80 11.33 -8.79 3.24
C GLU A 80 12.46 -9.80 2.99
N LYS A 81 12.13 -11.08 2.79
CA LYS A 81 13.10 -12.14 2.49
C LYS A 81 13.89 -11.88 1.20
N PHE A 82 13.29 -11.20 0.21
CA PHE A 82 13.97 -10.78 -1.02
C PHE A 82 14.78 -9.48 -0.86
N GLY A 83 14.93 -8.97 0.36
CA GLY A 83 15.71 -7.76 0.64
C GLY A 83 14.97 -6.48 0.28
N GLN A 84 13.67 -6.54 0.06
CA GLN A 84 12.84 -5.34 -0.05
C GLN A 84 12.49 -4.81 1.33
N THR A 85 12.02 -3.57 1.38
CA THR A 85 11.60 -2.91 2.62
C THR A 85 10.10 -2.62 2.59
N PRO A 86 9.23 -3.64 2.67
CA PRO A 86 7.80 -3.40 2.76
C PRO A 86 7.46 -2.61 4.04
N PRO A 87 6.47 -1.70 4.04
CA PRO A 87 6.14 -0.91 5.21
C PRO A 87 5.71 -1.77 6.41
N VAL A 88 6.24 -1.48 7.60
CA VAL A 88 5.96 -2.25 8.83
C VAL A 88 4.50 -2.08 9.27
N ASP A 89 3.94 -0.88 9.12
CA ASP A 89 2.54 -0.59 9.49
C ASP A 89 1.55 -1.53 8.80
N ILE A 90 1.84 -1.98 7.57
CA ILE A 90 1.02 -2.96 6.86
C ILE A 90 1.05 -4.31 7.55
N ARG A 91 2.23 -4.77 7.99
CA ARG A 91 2.37 -6.04 8.72
C ARG A 91 1.58 -6.00 10.01
N ASP A 92 1.76 -4.94 10.79
CA ASP A 92 1.10 -4.78 12.09
C ASP A 92 -0.41 -4.75 11.92
N LEU A 93 -0.89 -4.04 10.90
CA LEU A 93 -2.31 -3.97 10.55
C LEU A 93 -2.89 -5.36 10.20
N ILE A 94 -2.16 -6.17 9.43
CA ILE A 94 -2.59 -7.54 9.09
C ILE A 94 -2.60 -8.44 10.33
N VAL A 95 -1.55 -8.38 11.15
CA VAL A 95 -1.41 -9.21 12.37
C VAL A 95 -2.48 -8.87 13.41
N GLN A 96 -2.89 -7.61 13.50
CA GLN A 96 -3.98 -7.19 14.38
C GLN A 96 -5.35 -7.75 13.95
N HIS A 97 -5.52 -8.08 12.66
CA HIS A 97 -6.80 -8.49 12.06
C HIS A 97 -6.73 -9.90 11.43
N THR A 98 -6.00 -10.84 12.02
CA THR A 98 -5.81 -12.20 11.46
C THR A 98 -7.11 -12.98 11.25
N GLY A 99 -8.22 -12.58 11.91
CA GLY A 99 -9.53 -13.20 11.75
C GLY A 99 -10.43 -12.56 10.70
N ASP A 100 -9.99 -11.47 10.06
CA ASP A 100 -10.77 -10.74 9.06
C ASP A 100 -10.21 -10.97 7.65
N GLU A 101 -11.04 -11.52 6.77
CA GLU A 101 -10.65 -11.82 5.40
C GLU A 101 -10.35 -10.54 4.60
N GLU A 102 -11.03 -9.43 4.88
CA GLU A 102 -10.79 -8.16 4.20
C GLU A 102 -9.40 -7.59 4.49
N TYR A 103 -8.82 -7.93 5.64
CA TYR A 103 -7.47 -7.53 6.04
C TYR A 103 -6.39 -8.52 5.62
N THR A 104 -6.71 -9.81 5.65
CA THR A 104 -5.73 -10.89 5.43
C THR A 104 -5.58 -11.29 3.96
N HIS A 105 -6.62 -11.17 3.14
CA HIS A 105 -6.61 -11.60 1.74
C HIS A 105 -6.41 -10.44 0.77
N CYS A 106 -5.74 -10.70 -0.36
CA CYS A 106 -5.53 -9.69 -1.39
C CYS A 106 -6.82 -9.28 -2.12
N LEU A 107 -6.79 -8.15 -2.84
CA LEU A 107 -7.90 -7.63 -3.65
C LEU A 107 -8.57 -8.65 -4.58
N TRP A 108 -7.83 -9.66 -5.06
CA TRP A 108 -8.29 -10.63 -6.06
C TRP A 108 -8.67 -11.98 -5.49
N ASN A 109 -8.90 -12.09 -4.17
CA ASN A 109 -9.18 -13.38 -3.52
C ASN A 109 -10.43 -14.08 -4.10
N ASP A 110 -11.46 -13.32 -4.48
CA ASP A 110 -12.71 -13.87 -5.05
C ASP A 110 -12.48 -14.62 -6.37
N TYR A 111 -11.43 -14.25 -7.10
CA TYR A 111 -11.08 -14.89 -8.38
C TYR A 111 -10.29 -16.19 -8.20
N LYS A 112 -9.89 -16.53 -6.97
CA LYS A 112 -9.17 -17.78 -6.67
C LYS A 112 -10.03 -19.03 -6.96
N GLN A 113 -11.35 -18.90 -6.91
CA GLN A 113 -12.28 -20.02 -7.16
C GLN A 113 -12.48 -20.34 -8.66
N MET A 114 -11.91 -19.54 -9.58
CA MET A 114 -12.06 -19.70 -11.03
C MET A 114 -10.80 -20.24 -11.74
N LEU A 115 -9.73 -20.55 -10.98
CA LEU A 115 -8.47 -21.13 -11.47
C LEU A 115 -8.31 -22.56 -10.95
#